data_AF-A0A8M8UKY1-F1
#
_entry.id   AF-A0A8M8UKY1-F1
#
_cell.length_a   1.000
_cell.length_b   1.000
_cell.length_c   1.000
_cell.angle_alpha   90.00
_cell.angle_beta   90.00
_cell.angle_gamma   90.00
#
_symmetry.space_group_name_H-M   'P 1'
#
loop_
_entity.id
_entity.type
_entity.pdbx_description
1 polymer ?
#
loop_
_entity_poly.entity_id
_entity_poly.type
_entity_poly.pdbx_seq_one_letter_code
_entity_poly.pdbx_strand_id
1 'polypeptide(L)'
;VMSVELFRVVKEELDSNGAGGLLEKVVPISGDVSLENLGIIESRVREEIWRDVDIIVNSAATTRFDERYDVALGVNALGGMHVQHFATKCCKLKMLLHVSTAYVHGTRAGVIPEVAFHMGQTLPGAEILYLDINTEKKIVEKRLRQLHTLNSTPKQITSAMKDLGIE
;
A
#
# COMPACT_ATOMS: atom_id res chain seq x y z
N VAL A 1 -17.67 11.91 3.60
CA VAL A 1 -17.62 10.47 3.22
C VAL A 1 -18.89 9.74 3.66
N MET A 2 -19.20 9.66 4.96
CA MET A 2 -20.42 8.94 5.41
C MET A 2 -21.75 9.54 4.91
N SER A 3 -21.80 10.79 4.46
CA SER A 3 -23.01 11.44 3.94
C SER A 3 -23.51 10.93 2.58
N VAL A 4 -22.74 10.09 1.87
CA VAL A 4 -23.15 9.59 0.55
C VAL A 4 -24.11 8.40 0.66
N GLU A 5 -24.96 8.24 -0.36
CA GLU A 5 -26.01 7.20 -0.42
C GLU A 5 -25.46 5.77 -0.26
N LEU A 6 -24.22 5.53 -0.70
CA LEU A 6 -23.55 4.23 -0.56
C LEU A 6 -23.54 3.71 0.89
N PHE A 7 -23.56 4.60 1.89
CA PHE A 7 -23.54 4.23 3.31
C PHE A 7 -24.93 4.23 3.96
N ARG A 8 -26.03 4.40 3.21
CA ARG A 8 -27.38 4.48 3.79
C ARG A 8 -27.74 3.24 4.60
N VAL A 9 -27.58 2.05 4.04
CA VAL A 9 -27.89 0.78 4.72
C VAL A 9 -27.07 0.61 5.99
N VAL A 10 -25.77 0.92 5.93
CA VAL A 10 -24.87 0.82 7.09
C VAL A 10 -25.29 1.79 8.21
N LYS A 11 -25.75 3.00 7.87
CA LYS A 11 -26.27 3.95 8.85
C LYS A 11 -27.55 3.45 9.49
N GLU A 12 -28.52 3.03 8.67
CA GLU A 12 -29.82 2.54 9.15
C GLU A 12 -29.64 1.36 10.12
N GLU A 13 -28.78 0.40 9.78
CA GLU A 13 -28.46 -0.75 10.63
C GLU A 13 -27.73 -0.38 11.94
N LEU A 14 -26.86 0.63 11.91
CA LEU A 14 -26.14 1.06 13.11
C LEU A 14 -27.03 1.88 14.06
N ASP A 15 -27.88 2.74 13.49
CA ASP A 15 -28.85 3.55 14.23
C ASP A 15 -29.95 2.66 14.85
N SER A 16 -30.38 1.59 14.17
CA SER A 16 -31.41 0.67 14.66
C SER A 16 -30.93 -0.27 15.76
N ASN A 17 -29.65 -0.62 15.80
CA ASN A 17 -29.10 -1.60 16.75
C ASN A 17 -28.66 -1.01 18.10
N GLY A 18 -28.87 0.30 18.33
CA GLY A 18 -28.50 0.96 19.59
C GLY A 18 -27.00 0.95 19.89
N ALA A 19 -26.17 0.56 18.91
CA ALA A 19 -24.75 0.76 18.96
C ALA A 19 -24.49 2.27 18.92
N GLY A 20 -23.75 2.82 19.88
CA GLY A 20 -23.23 4.19 19.77
C GLY A 20 -22.67 4.44 18.36
N GLY A 21 -22.81 5.67 17.86
CA GLY A 21 -22.64 5.97 16.45
C GLY A 21 -21.30 5.45 15.91
N LEU A 22 -21.26 4.99 14.64
CA LEU A 22 -20.07 4.40 14.00
C LEU A 22 -18.76 5.14 14.32
N LEU A 23 -18.84 6.48 14.34
CA LEU A 23 -17.72 7.38 14.56
C LEU A 23 -17.12 7.27 15.97
N GLU A 24 -17.89 6.86 16.98
CA GLU A 24 -17.39 6.62 18.34
C GLU A 24 -16.44 5.41 18.40
N LYS A 25 -16.54 4.50 17.43
CA LYS A 25 -15.67 3.32 17.30
C LYS A 25 -14.44 3.57 16.41
N VAL A 26 -14.33 4.76 15.82
CA VAL A 26 -13.26 5.10 14.86
C VAL A 26 -12.28 6.07 15.49
N VAL A 27 -11.01 5.66 15.56
CA VAL A 27 -9.91 6.52 15.97
C VAL A 27 -9.05 6.82 14.74
N PRO A 28 -9.09 8.05 14.20
CA PRO A 28 -8.24 8.42 13.07
C PRO A 28 -6.79 8.59 13.54
N ILE A 29 -5.85 8.04 12.77
CA ILE A 29 -4.41 8.14 13.05
C ILE A 29 -3.74 8.66 11.78
N SER A 30 -2.96 9.73 11.91
CA SER A 30 -2.18 10.26 10.80
C SER A 30 -1.03 9.32 10.47
N GLY A 31 -0.84 9.01 9.19
CA GLY A 31 0.20 8.09 8.74
C GLY A 31 0.29 8.01 7.22
N ASP A 32 1.37 7.38 6.74
CA ASP A 32 1.67 7.11 5.35
C ASP A 32 2.27 5.70 5.24
N VAL A 33 1.58 4.82 4.50
CA VAL A 33 1.99 3.42 4.34
C VAL A 33 3.33 3.29 3.60
N SER A 34 3.70 4.28 2.79
CA SER A 34 4.97 4.30 2.06
C SER A 34 6.20 4.52 2.96
N LEU A 35 5.99 4.78 4.26
CA LEU A 35 7.04 5.01 5.23
C LEU A 35 7.13 3.90 6.27
N GLU A 36 8.33 3.72 6.83
CA GLU A 36 8.52 2.88 8.00
C GLU A 36 7.60 3.31 9.14
N ASN A 37 7.20 2.34 9.96
CA ASN A 37 6.24 2.55 11.04
C ASN A 37 4.93 3.23 10.60
N LEU A 38 4.56 3.07 9.32
CA LEU A 38 3.38 3.64 8.70
C LEU A 38 3.33 5.17 8.78
N GLY A 39 4.48 5.83 8.89
CA GLY A 39 4.57 7.30 9.00
C GLY A 39 3.95 7.87 10.29
N ILE A 40 3.57 7.03 11.25
CA ILE A 40 3.03 7.47 12.54
C ILE A 40 4.19 8.07 13.33
N ILE A 41 4.15 9.36 13.63
CA ILE A 41 5.28 10.07 14.27
C ILE A 41 5.32 9.79 15.77
N GLU A 42 4.18 9.80 16.46
CA GLU A 42 4.14 9.62 17.92
C GLU A 42 4.42 8.17 18.33
N SER A 43 5.51 7.93 19.07
CA SER A 43 5.86 6.58 19.55
C SER A 43 4.80 5.96 20.43
N ARG A 44 4.18 6.75 21.31
CA ARG A 44 3.12 6.27 22.21
C ARG A 44 1.93 5.69 21.44
N VAL A 45 1.54 6.33 20.34
CA VAL A 45 0.45 5.84 19.48
C VAL A 45 0.84 4.50 18.86
N ARG A 46 2.07 4.36 18.35
CA ARG A 46 2.55 3.08 17.81
C ARG A 46 2.55 1.97 18.86
N GLU A 47 3.03 2.26 20.07
CA GLU A 47 3.08 1.31 21.19
C GLU A 47 1.69 0.84 21.61
N GLU A 48 0.71 1.75 21.65
CA GLU A 48 -0.70 1.41 21.91
C GLU A 48 -1.25 0.46 20.83
N ILE A 49 -1.02 0.76 19.55
CA ILE A 49 -1.45 -0.09 18.43
C ILE A 49 -0.78 -1.47 18.52
N TRP A 50 0.54 -1.53 18.74
CA TRP A 50 1.27 -2.79 18.86
C TRP A 50 0.78 -3.64 20.03
N ARG A 51 0.31 -3.03 21.12
CA ARG A 51 -0.22 -3.75 22.28
C ARG A 51 -1.62 -4.29 22.06
N ASP A 52 -2.47 -3.57 21.32
CA ASP A 52 -3.92 -3.77 21.39
C ASP A 52 -4.57 -4.24 20.09
N VAL A 53 -3.89 -4.19 18.93
CA VAL A 53 -4.50 -4.63 17.66
C VAL A 53 -4.55 -6.16 17.53
N ASP A 54 -5.77 -6.66 17.32
CA ASP A 54 -6.05 -8.07 16.99
C ASP A 54 -6.00 -8.36 15.47
N ILE A 55 -6.45 -7.43 14.63
CA ILE A 55 -6.59 -7.63 13.18
C ILE A 55 -6.08 -6.40 12.44
N ILE A 56 -5.26 -6.62 11.42
CA ILE A 56 -4.86 -5.58 10.47
C ILE A 56 -5.47 -5.89 9.12
N VAL A 57 -6.20 -4.92 8.56
CA VAL A 57 -6.69 -4.97 7.18
C VAL A 57 -5.91 -3.94 6.36
N ASN A 58 -4.97 -4.42 5.55
CA ASN A 58 -4.23 -3.58 4.63
C ASN A 58 -4.98 -3.44 3.29
N SER A 59 -5.69 -2.33 3.15
CA SER A 59 -6.36 -1.92 1.91
C SER A 59 -5.79 -0.61 1.33
N ALA A 60 -4.65 -0.14 1.85
CA ALA A 60 -4.01 1.08 1.38
C ALA A 60 -3.27 0.81 0.06
N ALA A 61 -3.69 1.48 -1.01
CA ALA A 61 -3.08 1.41 -2.32
C ALA A 61 -3.40 2.68 -3.12
N THR A 62 -2.53 3.05 -4.06
CA THR A 62 -2.92 3.90 -5.19
C THR A 62 -3.45 3.00 -6.31
N THR A 63 -4.65 3.31 -6.80
CA THR A 63 -5.31 2.58 -7.89
C THR A 63 -5.24 3.32 -9.22
N ARG A 64 -4.43 4.38 -9.29
CA ARG A 64 -4.22 5.14 -10.54
C ARG A 64 -3.32 4.33 -11.46
N PHE A 65 -3.80 4.05 -12.68
CA PHE A 65 -3.02 3.33 -13.70
C PHE A 65 -1.85 4.14 -14.24
N ASP A 66 -1.96 5.47 -14.24
CA ASP A 66 -0.93 6.40 -14.70
C ASP A 66 -0.22 7.08 -13.52
N GLU A 67 -0.02 6.36 -12.41
CA GLU A 67 0.66 6.89 -11.23
C GLU A 67 2.16 7.09 -11.47
N ARG A 68 2.78 8.03 -10.75
CA ARG A 68 4.24 8.12 -10.71
C ARG A 68 4.83 6.83 -10.14
N TYR A 69 5.87 6.30 -10.79
CA TYR A 69 6.46 5.01 -10.39
C TYR A 69 7.01 5.03 -8.96
N ASP A 70 7.58 6.14 -8.49
CA ASP A 70 8.04 6.25 -7.09
C ASP A 70 6.90 6.14 -6.08
N VAL A 71 5.74 6.71 -6.39
CA VAL A 71 4.55 6.66 -5.54
C VAL A 71 3.96 5.25 -5.56
N ALA A 72 3.79 4.65 -6.76
CA ALA A 72 3.27 3.29 -6.89
C ALA A 72 4.16 2.26 -6.19
N LEU A 73 5.49 2.35 -6.36
CA LEU A 73 6.45 1.48 -5.70
C LEU A 73 6.40 1.65 -4.17
N GLY A 74 6.39 2.91 -3.70
CA GLY A 74 6.33 3.24 -2.27
C GLY A 74 5.06 2.73 -1.60
N VAL A 75 3.90 2.98 -2.21
CA VAL A 75 2.60 2.65 -1.61
C VAL A 75 2.23 1.18 -1.84
N ASN A 76 2.25 0.69 -3.08
CA ASN A 76 1.66 -0.61 -3.41
C ASN A 76 2.61 -1.78 -3.17
N ALA A 77 3.92 -1.60 -3.33
CA ALA A 77 4.91 -2.67 -3.10
C ALA A 77 5.54 -2.54 -1.69
N LEU A 78 6.22 -1.43 -1.42
CA LEU A 78 6.91 -1.23 -0.14
C LEU A 78 5.92 -1.02 1.02
N GLY A 79 4.76 -0.41 0.77
CA GLY A 79 3.74 -0.21 1.80
C GLY A 79 3.20 -1.53 2.35
N GLY A 80 3.01 -2.54 1.51
CA GLY A 80 2.69 -3.90 1.96
C GLY A 80 3.75 -4.47 2.90
N MET A 81 5.04 -4.28 2.56
CA MET A 81 6.18 -4.67 3.40
C MET A 81 6.20 -3.89 4.72
N HIS A 82 5.96 -2.58 4.71
CA HIS A 82 5.92 -1.77 5.94
C HIS A 82 4.78 -2.19 6.87
N VAL A 83 3.60 -2.50 6.33
CA VAL A 83 2.48 -3.03 7.12
C VAL A 83 2.81 -4.40 7.69
N GLN A 84 3.42 -5.28 6.90
CA GLN A 84 3.85 -6.58 7.39
C GLN A 84 4.91 -6.45 8.50
N HIS A 85 5.91 -5.57 8.35
CA HIS A 85 6.89 -5.30 9.40
C HIS A 85 6.25 -4.70 10.65
N PHE A 86 5.33 -3.75 10.51
CA PHE A 86 4.59 -3.16 11.63
C PHE A 86 3.77 -4.24 12.37
N ALA A 87 3.12 -5.12 11.62
CA ALA A 87 2.35 -6.25 12.14
C ALA A 87 3.21 -7.21 12.99
N THR A 88 4.48 -7.42 12.66
CA THR A 88 5.38 -8.26 13.47
C THR A 88 5.64 -7.71 14.88
N LYS A 89 5.37 -6.43 15.12
CA LYS A 89 5.49 -5.80 16.44
C LYS A 89 4.20 -5.91 17.25
N CYS A 90 3.07 -6.24 16.62
CA CYS A 90 1.78 -6.34 17.28
C CYS A 90 1.66 -7.64 18.10
N CYS A 91 1.64 -7.56 19.43
CA CYS A 91 1.73 -8.72 20.30
C CYS A 91 0.44 -9.55 20.41
N LYS A 92 -0.72 -8.96 20.08
CA LYS A 92 -2.04 -9.62 20.07
C LYS A 92 -2.55 -9.97 18.68
N LEU A 93 -1.74 -9.76 17.64
CA LEU A 93 -2.19 -9.90 16.26
C LEU A 93 -2.60 -11.35 15.96
N LYS A 94 -3.85 -11.53 15.54
CA LYS A 94 -4.45 -12.79 15.11
C LYS A 94 -4.47 -12.93 13.59
N MET A 95 -4.57 -11.82 12.87
CA MET A 95 -4.72 -11.82 11.42
C MET A 95 -4.17 -10.56 10.76
N LEU A 96 -3.43 -10.74 9.67
CA LEU A 96 -3.14 -9.70 8.69
C LEU A 96 -3.86 -10.08 7.37
N LEU A 97 -4.87 -9.29 7.00
CA LEU A 97 -5.56 -9.39 5.72
C LEU A 97 -5.00 -8.34 4.77
N HIS A 98 -4.38 -8.77 3.68
CA HIS A 98 -3.92 -7.87 2.61
C HIS A 98 -4.84 -7.95 1.41
N VAL A 99 -5.41 -6.80 1.02
CA VAL A 99 -6.23 -6.69 -0.18
C VAL A 99 -5.30 -6.47 -1.36
N SER A 100 -5.18 -7.50 -2.21
CA SER A 100 -4.40 -7.45 -3.45
C SER A 100 -5.31 -7.20 -4.66
N THR A 101 -4.81 -7.50 -5.86
CA THR A 101 -5.53 -7.32 -7.11
C THR A 101 -5.34 -8.52 -8.03
N ALA A 102 -6.34 -8.87 -8.83
CA ALA A 102 -6.21 -9.93 -9.83
C ALA A 102 -5.09 -9.62 -10.85
N TYR A 103 -4.78 -8.34 -11.08
CA TYR A 103 -3.71 -7.92 -12.01
C TYR A 103 -2.31 -8.48 -11.68
N VAL A 104 -2.07 -9.01 -10.48
CA VAL A 104 -0.81 -9.72 -10.14
C VAL A 104 -0.53 -10.93 -11.04
N HIS A 105 -1.53 -11.41 -11.78
CA HIS A 105 -1.31 -12.44 -12.78
C HIS A 105 -0.50 -11.98 -14.00
N GLY A 106 -0.32 -10.66 -14.18
CA GLY A 106 0.43 -10.07 -15.29
C GLY A 106 -0.20 -10.44 -16.64
N THR A 107 0.62 -10.91 -17.57
CA THR A 107 0.22 -11.28 -18.94
C THR A 107 -0.34 -12.70 -19.07
N ARG A 108 -0.43 -13.45 -17.96
CA ARG A 108 -1.00 -14.82 -17.96
C ARG A 108 -2.49 -14.77 -18.32
N ALA A 109 -2.94 -15.77 -19.08
CA ALA A 109 -4.33 -15.91 -19.54
C ALA A 109 -4.89 -17.30 -19.24
N GLY A 110 -6.21 -17.42 -19.20
CA GLY A 110 -6.92 -18.67 -18.91
C GLY A 110 -7.22 -18.85 -17.42
N VAL A 111 -7.30 -20.12 -16.97
CA VAL A 111 -7.49 -20.45 -15.55
C VAL A 111 -6.15 -20.35 -14.84
N ILE A 112 -6.06 -19.44 -13.86
CA ILE A 112 -4.81 -19.13 -13.14
C ILE A 112 -4.94 -19.67 -11.71
N PRO A 113 -4.24 -20.76 -11.36
CA PRO A 113 -4.30 -21.31 -10.01
C PRO A 113 -3.56 -20.40 -9.03
N GLU A 114 -4.06 -20.34 -7.78
CA GLU A 114 -3.30 -19.74 -6.69
C GLU A 114 -2.14 -20.66 -6.30
N VAL A 115 -0.93 -20.19 -6.56
CA VAL A 115 0.32 -20.88 -6.24
C VAL A 115 1.25 -19.90 -5.53
N ALA A 116 2.06 -20.43 -4.62
CA ALA A 116 3.06 -19.61 -3.94
C ALA A 116 4.06 -19.03 -4.94
N PHE A 117 4.40 -17.75 -4.77
CA PHE A 117 5.47 -17.12 -5.53
C PHE A 117 6.83 -17.50 -4.95
N HIS A 118 7.83 -17.66 -5.82
CA HIS A 118 9.22 -17.82 -5.41
C HIS A 118 9.93 -16.46 -5.37
N MET A 119 10.88 -16.29 -4.43
CA MET A 119 11.68 -15.07 -4.38
C MET A 119 12.45 -14.87 -5.69
N GLY A 120 12.36 -13.67 -6.24
CA GLY A 120 12.96 -13.33 -7.53
C GLY A 120 12.20 -13.84 -8.75
N GLN A 121 11.06 -14.53 -8.59
CA GLN A 121 10.25 -14.98 -9.71
C GLN A 121 9.81 -13.80 -10.58
N THR A 122 9.95 -13.96 -11.90
CA THR A 122 9.57 -12.96 -12.90
C THR A 122 8.35 -13.44 -13.70
N LEU A 123 7.74 -12.51 -14.45
CA LEU A 123 6.66 -12.86 -15.38
C LEU A 123 7.22 -13.65 -16.58
N PRO A 124 6.43 -14.57 -17.18
CA PRO A 124 6.82 -15.21 -18.43
C PRO A 124 7.15 -14.18 -19.51
N GLY A 125 8.32 -14.31 -20.13
CA GLY A 125 8.80 -13.39 -21.17
C GLY A 125 9.45 -12.11 -20.65
N ALA A 126 9.63 -11.95 -19.33
CA ALA A 126 10.41 -10.84 -18.79
C ALA A 126 11.88 -10.93 -19.23
N GLU A 127 12.48 -9.79 -19.58
CA GLU A 127 13.90 -9.70 -19.93
C GLU A 127 14.82 -9.93 -18.71
N ILE A 128 14.30 -9.62 -17.51
CA ILE A 128 15.00 -9.83 -16.25
C ILE A 128 14.88 -11.29 -15.79
N LEU A 129 15.98 -11.85 -15.30
CA LEU A 129 16.04 -13.21 -14.78
C LEU A 129 15.68 -13.32 -13.29
N TYR A 130 15.74 -12.19 -12.56
CA TYR A 130 15.49 -12.15 -11.12
C TYR A 130 14.88 -10.80 -10.74
N LEU A 131 13.68 -10.83 -10.14
CA LEU A 131 13.02 -9.63 -9.63
C LEU A 131 13.57 -9.26 -8.24
N ASP A 132 14.30 -8.15 -8.16
CA ASP A 132 14.82 -7.62 -6.89
C ASP A 132 14.26 -6.22 -6.59
N ILE A 133 13.41 -6.16 -5.57
CA ILE A 133 12.78 -4.91 -5.12
C ILE A 133 13.79 -3.85 -4.68
N ASN A 134 14.97 -4.26 -4.18
CA ASN A 134 16.00 -3.30 -3.78
C ASN A 134 16.70 -2.67 -4.98
N THR A 135 16.78 -3.41 -6.08
CA THR A 135 17.28 -2.89 -7.35
C THR A 135 16.30 -1.86 -7.92
N GLU A 136 15.00 -2.16 -7.93
CA GLU A 136 13.95 -1.22 -8.33
C GLU A 136 13.97 0.07 -7.50
N LYS A 137 14.07 -0.06 -6.17
CA LYS A 137 14.21 1.09 -5.27
C LYS A 137 15.40 1.97 -5.64
N LYS A 138 16.57 1.39 -5.91
CA LYS A 138 17.77 2.14 -6.30
C LYS A 138 17.59 2.87 -7.63
N ILE A 139 16.91 2.26 -8.61
CA ILE A 139 16.60 2.89 -9.90
C ILE A 139 15.75 4.14 -9.69
N VAL A 140 14.64 3.99 -8.95
CA VAL A 140 13.73 5.09 -8.62
C VAL A 140 14.45 6.23 -7.91
N GLU A 141 15.20 5.92 -6.85
CA GLU A 141 15.94 6.92 -6.09
C GLU A 141 16.99 7.65 -6.94
N LYS A 142 17.70 6.92 -7.81
CA LYS A 142 18.68 7.50 -8.73
C LYS A 142 18.02 8.47 -9.69
N ARG A 143 16.86 8.09 -10.25
CA ARG A 143 16.10 8.95 -11.17
C ARG A 143 15.63 10.23 -10.49
N LEU A 144 15.04 10.12 -9.30
CA LEU A 144 14.62 11.28 -8.51
C LEU A 144 15.78 12.21 -8.18
N ARG A 145 16.93 11.67 -7.73
CA ARG A 145 18.13 12.47 -7.46
C ARG A 145 18.58 13.25 -8.70
N GLN A 146 18.64 12.60 -9.86
CA GLN A 146 19.00 13.26 -11.13
C GLN A 146 18.05 14.41 -11.47
N LEU A 147 16.73 14.19 -11.34
CA LEU A 147 15.73 15.22 -11.62
C LEU A 147 15.84 16.43 -10.68
N HIS A 148 16.13 16.18 -9.40
CA HIS A 148 16.37 17.24 -8.42
C HIS A 148 17.67 18.01 -8.71
N THR A 149 18.76 17.33 -9.08
CA THR A 149 20.00 18.00 -9.48
C THR A 149 19.82 18.89 -10.72
N LEU A 150 18.91 18.51 -11.61
CA LEU A 150 18.53 19.31 -12.78
C LEU A 150 17.57 20.47 -12.45
N ASN A 151 17.19 20.67 -11.19
CA ASN A 151 16.16 21.63 -10.75
C ASN A 151 14.84 21.47 -11.53
N SER A 152 14.47 20.23 -11.83
CA SER A 152 13.24 19.93 -12.57
C SER A 152 12.02 20.41 -11.81
N THR A 153 11.05 20.99 -12.52
CA THR A 153 9.78 21.41 -11.94
C THR A 153 8.95 20.20 -11.48
N PRO A 154 7.98 20.38 -10.55
CA PRO A 154 7.10 19.29 -10.12
C PRO A 154 6.36 18.58 -11.27
N LYS A 155 6.01 19.32 -12.34
CA LYS A 155 5.38 18.75 -13.54
C LYS A 155 6.35 17.86 -14.32
N GLN A 156 7.60 18.30 -14.49
CA GLN A 156 8.64 17.52 -15.16
C GLN A 156 8.97 16.25 -14.36
N ILE A 157 9.07 16.35 -13.03
CA ILE A 157 9.27 15.17 -12.16
C ILE A 157 8.10 14.20 -12.31
N THR A 158 6.87 14.71 -12.26
CA THR A 158 5.67 13.86 -12.42
C THR A 158 5.67 13.13 -13.75
N SER A 159 5.94 13.83 -14.87
CA SER A 159 6.03 13.19 -16.19
C SER A 159 7.13 12.13 -16.22
N ALA A 160 8.35 12.50 -15.82
CA ALA A 160 9.50 11.61 -15.88
C ALA A 160 9.35 10.36 -15.00
N MET A 161 8.66 10.45 -13.87
CA MET A 161 8.39 9.31 -12.99
C MET A 161 7.23 8.44 -13.48
N LYS A 162 6.29 8.98 -14.24
CA LYS A 162 5.29 8.16 -14.95
C LYS A 162 5.94 7.41 -16.10
N ASP A 163 6.76 8.08 -16.89
CA ASP A 163 7.48 7.47 -18.02
C ASP A 163 8.36 6.31 -17.54
N LEU A 164 9.08 6.48 -16.43
CA LEU A 164 9.89 5.40 -15.81
C LEU A 164 9.07 4.15 -15.46
N GLY A 165 7.80 4.28 -15.09
CA GLY A 165 6.96 3.14 -14.72
C GLY A 165 6.43 2.33 -15.90
N ILE A 166 6.67 2.80 -17.13
CA ILE A 166 6.20 2.18 -18.38
C ILE A 166 7.37 1.55 -19.17
N GLU A 167 8.62 1.95 -18.87
CA GLU A 167 9.86 1.37 -19.44
C GLU A 167 10.03 -0.10 -19.06
#